data_AF-A0A6J0BNP7-F1
#
_entry.id   AF-A0A6J0BNP7-F1
#
_cell.length_a   1.000
_cell.length_b   1.000
_cell.length_c   1.000
_cell.angle_alpha   90.00
_cell.angle_beta   90.00
_cell.angle_gamma   90.00
#
_symmetry.space_group_name_H-M   'P 1'
#
loop_
_entity.id
_entity.type
_entity.pdbx_description
1 polymer ?
#
loop_
_entity_poly.entity_id
_entity_poly.type
_entity_poly.pdbx_seq_one_letter_code
_entity_poly.pdbx_strand_id
1 'polypeptide(L)'
;MPVSRDMASTKDFFLTISERVLSNWTALNLAVEHGMGSRDRAEDFPAYITEVLYMNEGLDTDDIAAEIEEYMDEAFQTELQDDSAADVAKVLLRFHKYCMDGDEATAVTEMAKLPPLQPWIMGRKPAKETLAQPKLLEGVRDEMKNDEAVEKMDAEENEDNGWTEVKTRRQK
;
A
#
# COMPACT_ATOMS: atom_id res chain seq x y z
N MET A 1 41.62 -12.86 6.20
CA MET A 1 40.51 -13.67 5.63
C MET A 1 39.28 -12.81 5.69
N PRO A 2 38.58 -12.56 4.58
CA PRO A 2 37.36 -11.77 4.62
C PRO A 2 36.28 -12.59 5.31
N VAL A 3 35.62 -11.97 6.28
CA VAL A 3 34.44 -12.47 6.98
C VAL A 3 33.39 -12.74 5.91
N SER A 4 32.93 -13.99 5.79
CA SER A 4 31.74 -14.30 5.01
C SER A 4 30.61 -13.47 5.61
N ARG A 5 30.22 -12.39 4.91
CA ARG A 5 29.11 -11.53 5.31
C ARG A 5 27.85 -12.39 5.25
N ASP A 6 27.12 -12.48 6.36
CA ASP A 6 25.86 -13.21 6.37
C ASP A 6 24.86 -12.48 5.45
N MET A 7 24.56 -13.10 4.31
CA MET A 7 23.61 -12.56 3.33
C MET A 7 22.23 -12.32 3.96
N ALA A 8 21.86 -13.13 4.96
CA ALA A 8 20.67 -12.94 5.78
C ALA A 8 20.66 -11.57 6.50
N SER A 9 21.75 -11.20 7.16
CA SER A 9 21.86 -9.91 7.87
C SER A 9 21.76 -8.72 6.91
N THR A 10 22.33 -8.87 5.71
CA THR A 10 22.28 -7.82 4.69
C THR A 10 20.87 -7.68 4.10
N LYS A 11 20.20 -8.82 3.87
CA LYS A 11 18.82 -8.86 3.37
C LYS A 11 17.84 -8.26 4.37
N ASP A 12 18.00 -8.53 5.67
CA ASP A 12 17.16 -7.95 6.73
C ASP A 12 17.34 -6.42 6.83
N PHE A 13 18.58 -5.95 6.69
CA PHE A 13 18.85 -4.51 6.61
C PHE A 13 18.20 -3.87 5.38
N PHE A 14 18.32 -4.50 4.21
CA PHE A 14 17.69 -4.03 2.99
C PHE A 14 16.17 -4.04 3.08
N LEU A 15 15.58 -5.06 3.69
CA LEU A 15 14.13 -5.11 3.96
C LEU A 15 13.66 -3.87 4.72
N THR A 16 14.40 -3.46 5.76
CA THR A 16 14.09 -2.26 6.55
C THR A 16 14.11 -0.99 5.69
N ILE A 17 14.99 -0.94 4.67
CA ILE A 17 15.04 0.16 3.70
C ILE A 17 13.82 0.10 2.78
N SER A 18 13.50 -1.07 2.22
CA SER A 18 12.33 -1.29 1.36
C SER A 18 11.04 -0.86 2.05
N GLU A 19 10.85 -1.23 3.32
CA GLU A 19 9.72 -0.81 4.15
C GLU A 19 9.62 0.72 4.25
N ARG A 20 10.76 1.37 4.53
CA ARG A 20 10.82 2.83 4.66
C ARG A 20 10.51 3.53 3.34
N VAL A 21 11.07 3.07 2.22
CA VAL A 21 10.82 3.63 0.90
C VAL A 21 9.35 3.48 0.51
N LEU A 22 8.81 2.25 0.55
CA LEU A 22 7.44 1.97 0.12
C LEU A 22 6.39 2.60 1.04
N SER A 23 6.63 2.65 2.35
CA SER A 23 5.73 3.35 3.28
C SER A 23 5.60 4.85 3.02
N ASN A 24 6.58 5.46 2.36
CA ASN A 24 6.56 6.88 2.01
C ASN A 24 6.17 7.11 0.54
N TRP A 25 5.91 6.07 -0.23
CA TRP A 25 5.51 6.19 -1.62
C TRP A 25 4.02 6.52 -1.71
N THR A 26 3.71 7.68 -2.30
CA THR A 26 2.35 8.22 -2.33
C THR A 26 1.37 7.34 -3.10
N ALA A 27 1.79 6.73 -4.22
CA ALA A 27 0.90 5.90 -5.02
C ALA A 27 0.38 4.69 -4.22
N LEU A 28 1.28 3.98 -3.51
CA LEU A 28 0.91 2.85 -2.66
C LEU A 28 -0.02 3.29 -1.51
N ASN A 29 0.28 4.41 -0.84
CA ASN A 29 -0.57 4.92 0.23
C ASN A 29 -1.98 5.25 -0.28
N LEU A 30 -2.09 5.96 -1.41
CA LEU A 30 -3.38 6.32 -2.00
C LEU A 30 -4.17 5.08 -2.43
N ALA A 31 -3.51 4.07 -3.02
CA ALA A 31 -4.17 2.82 -3.41
C ALA A 31 -4.81 2.12 -2.19
N VAL A 32 -4.11 2.09 -1.04
CA VAL A 32 -4.64 1.53 0.21
C VAL A 32 -5.75 2.41 0.80
N GLU A 33 -5.56 3.72 0.85
CA GLU A 33 -6.55 4.67 1.39
C GLU A 33 -7.88 4.64 0.63
N HIS A 34 -7.82 4.46 -0.70
CA HIS A 34 -9.00 4.35 -1.56
C HIS A 34 -9.57 2.93 -1.66
N GLY A 35 -9.02 1.96 -0.93
CA GLY A 35 -9.51 0.58 -0.89
C GLY A 35 -9.29 -0.20 -2.18
N MET A 36 -8.32 0.21 -3.01
CA MET A 36 -7.95 -0.48 -4.25
C MET A 36 -7.15 -1.76 -3.97
N GLY A 37 -6.55 -1.87 -2.79
CA GLY A 37 -6.01 -3.12 -2.26
C GLY A 37 -5.99 -3.11 -0.73
N SER A 38 -5.61 -4.23 -0.14
CA SER A 38 -5.58 -4.36 1.32
C SER A 38 -4.25 -3.86 1.90
N ARG A 39 -4.32 -3.39 3.15
CA ARG A 39 -3.11 -3.08 3.93
C ARG A 39 -2.18 -4.29 4.06
N ASP A 40 -2.74 -5.50 4.22
CA ASP A 40 -1.94 -6.74 4.29
C ASP A 40 -1.06 -6.92 3.03
N ARG A 41 -1.57 -6.58 1.82
CA ARG A 41 -0.77 -6.61 0.59
C ARG A 41 0.33 -5.55 0.60
N ALA A 42 0.03 -4.35 1.08
CA ALA A 42 1.04 -3.32 1.22
C ALA A 42 2.14 -3.71 2.23
N GLU A 43 1.79 -4.44 3.30
CA GLU A 43 2.74 -5.00 4.26
C GLU A 43 3.64 -6.09 3.65
N ASP A 44 3.14 -6.89 2.71
CA ASP A 44 3.90 -7.94 2.03
C ASP A 44 4.86 -7.38 0.95
N PHE A 45 4.58 -6.20 0.41
CA PHE A 45 5.29 -5.63 -0.73
C PHE A 45 6.80 -5.39 -0.49
N PRO A 46 7.26 -4.84 0.66
CA PRO A 46 8.69 -4.71 0.94
C PRO A 46 9.45 -6.04 0.94
N ALA A 47 8.83 -7.11 1.44
CA ALA A 47 9.44 -8.44 1.45
C ALA A 47 9.53 -9.01 0.03
N TYR A 48 8.47 -8.84 -0.76
CA TYR A 48 8.43 -9.22 -2.16
C TYR A 48 9.56 -8.59 -2.97
N ILE A 49 9.66 -7.25 -2.98
CA ILE A 49 10.66 -6.55 -3.79
C ILE A 49 12.10 -6.86 -3.33
N THR A 50 12.28 -7.08 -2.02
CA THR A 50 13.55 -7.52 -1.46
C THR A 50 13.94 -8.90 -1.97
N GLU A 51 12.99 -9.83 -2.11
CA GLU A 51 13.26 -11.15 -2.70
C GLU A 51 13.66 -11.01 -4.17
N VAL A 52 12.92 -10.22 -4.95
CA VAL A 52 13.21 -10.00 -6.39
C VAL A 52 14.65 -9.52 -6.57
N LEU A 53 15.09 -8.53 -5.80
CA LEU A 53 16.44 -7.97 -5.88
C LEU A 53 17.56 -8.94 -5.46
N TYR A 54 17.27 -9.88 -4.56
CA TYR A 54 18.26 -10.84 -4.05
C TYR A 54 18.26 -12.18 -4.82
N MET A 55 17.18 -12.52 -5.52
CA MET A 55 17.09 -13.72 -6.35
C MET A 55 17.59 -13.52 -7.78
N ASN A 56 17.64 -12.28 -8.23
CA ASN A 56 18.05 -11.94 -9.59
C ASN A 56 19.32 -11.08 -9.56
N GLU A 57 20.20 -11.31 -10.53
CA GLU A 57 21.42 -10.53 -10.69
C GLU A 57 21.30 -9.60 -11.90
N GLY A 58 21.96 -8.44 -11.84
CA GLY A 58 22.07 -7.56 -13.00
C GLY A 58 20.80 -6.78 -13.37
N LEU A 59 19.79 -6.75 -12.49
CA LEU A 59 18.58 -5.94 -12.68
C LEU A 59 18.92 -4.45 -12.80
N ASP A 60 18.31 -3.80 -13.78
CA ASP A 60 18.36 -2.35 -13.94
C ASP A 60 17.11 -1.65 -13.39
N THR A 61 17.06 -0.34 -13.57
CA THR A 61 15.96 0.48 -13.04
C THR A 61 14.63 0.15 -13.70
N ASP A 62 14.64 -0.15 -15.00
CA ASP A 62 13.43 -0.40 -15.77
C ASP A 62 12.87 -1.77 -15.40
N ASP A 63 13.74 -2.77 -15.17
CA ASP A 63 13.34 -4.09 -14.67
C ASP A 63 12.61 -3.99 -13.32
N ILE A 64 13.18 -3.26 -12.36
CA ILE A 64 12.58 -3.10 -11.03
C ILE A 64 11.32 -2.23 -11.06
N ALA A 65 11.28 -1.23 -11.94
CA ALA A 65 10.10 -0.39 -12.12
C ALA A 65 8.93 -1.21 -12.68
N ALA A 66 9.18 -2.05 -13.69
CA ALA A 66 8.19 -2.96 -14.26
C ALA A 66 7.63 -3.91 -13.20
N GLU A 67 8.48 -4.46 -12.34
CA GLU A 67 8.06 -5.33 -11.25
C GLU A 67 7.17 -4.60 -10.22
N ILE A 68 7.51 -3.34 -9.91
CA ILE A 68 6.72 -2.50 -9.01
C ILE A 68 5.35 -2.17 -9.63
N GLU A 69 5.32 -1.85 -10.92
CA GLU A 69 4.10 -1.58 -11.69
C GLU A 69 3.21 -2.81 -11.78
N GLU A 70 3.78 -3.99 -12.07
CA GLU A 70 3.07 -5.27 -12.09
C GLU A 70 2.45 -5.57 -10.72
N TYR A 71 3.20 -5.36 -9.63
CA TYR A 71 2.65 -5.53 -8.29
C TYR A 71 1.49 -4.56 -8.01
N MET A 72 1.58 -3.31 -8.46
CA MET A 72 0.51 -2.31 -8.29
C MET A 72 -0.74 -2.67 -9.09
N ASP A 73 -0.59 -3.18 -10.32
CA ASP A 73 -1.71 -3.64 -11.14
C ASP A 73 -2.35 -4.91 -10.54
N GLU A 74 -1.56 -5.93 -10.22
CA GLU A 74 -2.08 -7.21 -9.74
C GLU A 74 -2.67 -7.13 -8.32
N ALA A 75 -2.00 -6.46 -7.39
CA ALA A 75 -2.40 -6.44 -5.98
C ALA A 75 -3.35 -5.29 -5.63
N PHE A 76 -3.33 -4.20 -6.41
CA PHE A 76 -4.11 -2.99 -6.14
C PHE A 76 -4.94 -2.51 -7.34
N GLN A 77 -4.97 -3.22 -8.48
CA GLN A 77 -5.72 -2.82 -9.68
C GLN A 77 -5.42 -1.36 -10.08
N THR A 78 -4.16 -0.94 -9.91
CA THR A 78 -3.72 0.43 -10.06
C THR A 78 -2.66 0.50 -11.16
N GLU A 79 -3.02 1.11 -12.29
CA GLU A 79 -2.07 1.47 -13.33
C GLU A 79 -1.39 2.80 -12.98
N LEU A 80 -0.06 2.82 -13.02
CA LEU A 80 0.73 4.03 -12.78
C LEU A 80 0.96 4.74 -14.12
N GLN A 81 0.68 6.05 -14.14
CA GLN A 81 0.86 6.89 -15.33
C GLN A 81 1.93 7.97 -15.11
N ASP A 82 2.69 7.85 -14.03
CA ASP A 82 3.80 8.72 -13.68
C ASP A 82 5.10 7.93 -13.53
N ASP A 83 6.23 8.63 -13.49
CA ASP A 83 7.56 7.99 -13.36
C ASP A 83 7.88 7.58 -11.90
N SER A 84 6.87 7.51 -11.02
CA SER A 84 7.12 7.32 -9.58
C SER A 84 7.63 5.91 -9.24
N ALA A 85 7.21 4.88 -9.99
CA ALA A 85 7.76 3.53 -9.88
C ALA A 85 9.25 3.50 -10.21
N ALA A 86 9.66 4.16 -11.31
CA ALA A 86 11.06 4.27 -11.69
C ALA A 86 11.89 5.03 -10.65
N ASP A 87 11.34 6.08 -10.03
CA ASP A 87 12.05 6.80 -8.97
C ASP A 87 12.22 5.96 -7.70
N VAL A 88 11.20 5.17 -7.31
CA VAL A 88 11.31 4.19 -6.22
C VAL A 88 12.36 3.13 -6.56
N ALA A 89 12.34 2.58 -7.78
CA ALA A 89 13.30 1.59 -8.26
C ALA A 89 14.76 2.08 -8.16
N LYS A 90 15.03 3.33 -8.59
CA LYS A 90 16.37 3.95 -8.46
C LYS A 90 16.86 4.01 -7.02
N VAL A 91 15.97 4.32 -6.08
CA VAL A 91 16.31 4.39 -4.66
C VAL A 91 16.64 3.00 -4.14
N LEU A 92 15.77 2.01 -4.39
CA LEU A 92 15.96 0.61 -3.97
C LEU A 92 17.27 0.03 -4.53
N LEU A 93 17.53 0.18 -5.83
CA LEU A 93 18.77 -0.30 -6.46
C LEU A 93 20.03 0.35 -5.90
N ARG A 94 19.96 1.64 -5.55
CA ARG A 94 21.10 2.34 -4.94
C ARG A 94 21.46 1.72 -3.59
N PHE A 95 20.47 1.46 -2.75
CA PHE A 95 20.69 0.79 -1.47
C PHE A 95 21.11 -0.66 -1.62
N HIS A 96 20.56 -1.37 -2.61
CA HIS A 96 20.95 -2.74 -2.92
C HIS A 96 22.44 -2.80 -3.31
N LYS A 97 22.93 -1.84 -4.09
CA LYS A 97 24.37 -1.73 -4.41
C LYS A 97 25.23 -1.53 -3.17
N TYR A 98 24.87 -0.62 -2.26
CA TYR A 98 25.62 -0.49 -1.00
C TYR A 98 25.63 -1.78 -0.18
N CYS A 99 24.53 -2.52 -0.20
CA CYS A 99 24.42 -3.83 0.44
C CYS A 99 25.34 -4.87 -0.22
N MET A 100 25.40 -4.93 -1.55
CA MET A 100 26.27 -5.86 -2.27
C MET A 100 27.76 -5.49 -2.16
N ASP A 101 28.08 -4.20 -2.16
CA ASP A 101 29.46 -3.69 -2.18
C ASP A 101 30.17 -3.71 -0.81
N GLY A 102 29.47 -4.02 0.29
CA GLY A 102 30.08 -3.94 1.63
C GLY A 102 29.94 -2.58 2.31
N ASP A 103 29.36 -1.58 1.64
CA ASP A 103 29.38 -0.18 2.09
C ASP A 103 28.22 0.17 3.04
N GLU A 104 28.21 -0.49 4.19
CA GLU A 104 27.19 -0.31 5.23
C GLU A 104 27.21 1.12 5.80
N ALA A 105 28.38 1.75 5.90
CA ALA A 105 28.51 3.10 6.42
C ALA A 105 27.77 4.13 5.55
N THR A 106 27.93 4.03 4.22
CA THR A 106 27.18 4.87 3.28
C THR A 106 25.70 4.51 3.31
N ALA A 107 25.34 3.23 3.35
CA ALA A 107 23.94 2.81 3.41
C ALA A 107 23.21 3.38 4.64
N VAL A 108 23.81 3.30 5.83
CA VAL A 108 23.23 3.86 7.06
C VAL A 108 23.10 5.39 6.97
N THR A 109 24.11 6.06 6.39
CA THR A 109 24.10 7.52 6.21
C THR A 109 23.01 7.98 5.24
N GLU A 110 22.84 7.30 4.11
CA GLU A 110 21.76 7.61 3.16
C GLU A 110 20.39 7.24 3.72
N MET A 111 20.27 6.12 4.46
CA MET A 111 19.03 5.72 5.11
C MET A 111 18.54 6.78 6.10
N ALA A 112 19.46 7.44 6.81
CA ALA A 112 19.12 8.54 7.73
C ALA A 112 18.48 9.75 7.03
N LYS A 113 18.71 9.94 5.73
CA LYS A 113 18.13 11.04 4.94
C LYS A 113 16.72 10.74 4.44
N LEU A 114 16.32 9.47 4.38
CA LEU A 114 14.97 9.09 3.96
C LEU A 114 13.93 9.61 4.97
N PRO A 115 12.69 9.91 4.55
CA PRO A 115 11.60 10.14 5.49
C PRO A 115 11.41 8.92 6.41
N PRO A 116 11.02 9.09 7.68
CA PRO A 116 10.85 7.97 8.59
C PRO A 116 9.79 6.99 8.07
N LEU A 117 9.88 5.74 8.49
CA LEU A 117 8.87 4.73 8.20
C LEU A 117 7.48 5.21 8.65
N GLN A 118 6.48 5.04 7.78
CA GLN A 118 5.12 5.48 8.08
C GLN A 118 4.29 4.41 8.81
N PRO A 119 3.56 4.74 9.89
CA PRO A 119 2.78 3.77 10.68
C PRO A 119 1.58 3.16 9.95
N TRP A 120 1.14 3.76 8.83
CA TRP A 120 -0.04 3.28 8.09
C TRP A 120 0.22 1.93 7.42
N ILE A 121 1.48 1.60 7.09
CA ILE A 121 1.82 0.31 6.51
C ILE A 121 1.99 -0.71 7.63
N MET A 122 2.69 -0.41 8.73
CA MET A 122 2.95 -1.38 9.80
C MET A 122 1.79 -1.56 10.78
N GLY A 123 0.91 -2.51 10.49
CA GLY A 123 -0.28 -2.80 11.27
C GLY A 123 -0.12 -4.06 12.09
N ARG A 124 0.38 -3.96 13.32
CA ARG A 124 0.06 -4.99 14.32
C ARG A 124 -1.46 -5.01 14.49
N LYS A 125 -2.14 -6.03 13.97
CA LYS A 125 -3.56 -6.27 14.22
C LYS A 125 -3.80 -6.32 15.74
N PRO A 126 -4.58 -5.43 16.36
CA PRO A 126 -5.30 -5.84 17.56
C PRO A 126 -6.25 -6.96 17.14
N ALA A 127 -6.30 -8.03 17.93
CA ALA A 127 -7.16 -9.17 17.69
C ALA A 127 -8.61 -8.69 17.43
N LYS A 128 -9.16 -9.15 16.31
CA LYS A 128 -10.49 -8.87 15.77
C LYS A 128 -11.56 -8.76 16.87
N GLU A 129 -12.03 -7.54 17.18
CA GLU A 129 -13.41 -7.36 17.62
C GLU A 129 -14.29 -7.61 16.40
N THR A 130 -14.86 -8.81 16.38
CA THR A 130 -15.81 -9.21 15.36
C THR A 130 -17.08 -8.41 15.61
N LEU A 131 -17.27 -7.29 14.90
CA LEU A 131 -18.57 -6.62 14.87
C LEU A 131 -19.55 -7.60 14.20
N ALA A 132 -20.37 -8.23 15.02
CA ALA A 132 -21.49 -9.04 14.58
C ALA A 132 -22.43 -8.15 13.74
N GLN A 133 -22.50 -8.42 12.44
CA GLN A 133 -23.61 -7.96 11.63
C GLN A 133 -24.90 -8.54 12.23
N PRO A 134 -25.92 -7.73 12.56
CA PRO A 134 -27.19 -8.28 12.97
C PRO A 134 -27.87 -8.92 11.76
N LYS A 135 -27.88 -10.27 11.74
CA LYS A 135 -28.80 -11.06 10.92
C LYS A 135 -30.22 -10.75 11.37
N LEU A 136 -30.93 -9.92 10.62
CA LEU A 136 -32.38 -9.80 10.76
C LEU A 136 -33.06 -10.97 10.02
N LEU A 137 -33.59 -11.88 10.85
CA LEU A 137 -34.79 -12.71 10.72
C LEU A 137 -35.07 -13.44 9.40
N GLU A 138 -34.96 -14.75 9.52
CA GLU A 138 -35.53 -15.79 8.67
C GLU A 138 -37.07 -15.76 8.70
N GLY A 139 -37.69 -15.70 7.52
CA GLY A 139 -39.14 -15.78 7.31
C GLY A 139 -39.44 -16.52 6.02
N VAL A 140 -39.62 -17.83 6.13
CA VAL A 140 -40.02 -18.79 5.08
C VAL A 140 -41.33 -18.35 4.42
N ARG A 141 -41.40 -18.30 3.07
CA ARG A 141 -42.13 -19.28 2.22
C ARG A 141 -42.33 -18.75 0.78
N ASP A 142 -41.86 -19.56 -0.16
CA ASP A 142 -42.09 -19.51 -1.61
C ASP A 142 -43.58 -19.68 -1.96
N GLU A 143 -44.10 -18.91 -2.94
CA GLU A 143 -44.93 -19.35 -4.09
C GLU A 143 -45.89 -18.27 -4.67
N MET A 144 -45.89 -18.19 -6.02
CA MET A 144 -46.95 -17.76 -6.99
C MET A 144 -47.18 -16.28 -7.39
N LYS A 145 -46.61 -15.92 -8.56
CA LYS A 145 -47.24 -15.55 -9.86
C LYS A 145 -48.53 -14.67 -9.88
N ASN A 146 -48.46 -13.47 -10.48
CA ASN A 146 -49.33 -12.99 -11.59
C ASN A 146 -48.92 -11.59 -12.10
N ASP A 147 -49.11 -11.38 -13.40
CA ASP A 147 -48.87 -10.16 -14.20
C ASP A 147 -49.92 -9.03 -14.01
N GLU A 148 -49.52 -7.85 -14.49
CA GLU A 148 -50.30 -6.68 -14.96
C GLU A 148 -50.66 -5.49 -14.01
N ALA A 149 -50.25 -4.30 -14.48
CA ALA A 149 -51.04 -3.05 -14.59
C ALA A 149 -50.85 -1.86 -13.59
N VAL A 150 -50.07 -0.87 -14.06
CA VAL A 150 -50.24 0.63 -14.07
C VAL A 150 -50.25 1.51 -12.79
N GLU A 151 -49.73 2.75 -13.00
CA GLU A 151 -49.87 4.05 -12.27
C GLU A 151 -48.87 4.29 -11.11
N LYS A 152 -47.81 5.12 -11.25
CA LYS A 152 -47.70 6.60 -11.32
C LYS A 152 -47.92 7.31 -9.97
N MET A 153 -46.84 7.88 -9.39
CA MET A 153 -46.76 9.01 -8.43
C MET A 153 -45.26 9.20 -8.08
N ASP A 154 -44.58 10.22 -8.60
CA ASP A 154 -44.40 11.59 -8.07
C ASP A 154 -43.49 11.72 -6.84
N ALA A 155 -42.37 12.44 -7.08
CA ALA A 155 -41.49 13.24 -6.22
C ALA A 155 -41.19 12.82 -4.77
N GLU A 156 -39.89 12.74 -4.43
CA GLU A 156 -39.30 13.58 -3.38
C GLU A 156 -37.75 13.55 -3.44
N GLU A 157 -37.17 14.73 -3.67
CA GLU A 157 -35.76 15.07 -3.45
C GLU A 157 -35.45 15.00 -1.95
N ASN A 158 -34.29 14.46 -1.58
CA ASN A 158 -33.61 14.85 -0.35
C ASN A 158 -32.12 15.01 -0.67
N GLU A 159 -31.75 16.24 -1.04
CA GLU A 159 -30.41 16.76 -0.89
C GLU A 159 -30.26 17.21 0.58
N ASP A 160 -29.43 16.54 1.38
CA ASP A 160 -28.93 17.10 2.63
C ASP A 160 -27.42 17.31 2.54
N ASN A 161 -27.08 18.51 2.10
CA ASN A 161 -25.72 19.01 2.00
C ASN A 161 -25.19 19.36 3.39
N GLY A 162 -24.56 18.37 4.04
CA GLY A 162 -23.84 18.51 5.31
C GLY A 162 -22.53 19.28 5.20
N TRP A 163 -22.59 20.60 4.95
CA TRP A 163 -21.44 21.49 5.12
C TRP A 163 -21.54 22.27 6.43
N THR A 164 -20.53 22.11 7.29
CA THR A 164 -20.41 22.82 8.58
C THR A 164 -19.48 24.04 8.46
N GLU A 165 -19.98 25.21 8.84
CA GLU A 165 -19.27 26.49 8.78
C GLU A 165 -18.32 26.67 9.99
N VAL A 166 -17.02 26.81 9.74
CA VAL A 166 -16.01 27.06 10.81
C VAL A 166 -15.72 28.56 10.94
N LYS A 167 -16.12 29.16 12.06
CA LYS A 167 -15.80 30.57 12.39
C LYS A 167 -14.41 30.71 13.02
N THR A 168 -13.48 31.35 12.31
CA THR A 168 -12.15 31.67 12.82
C THR A 168 -12.19 32.91 13.73
N ARG A 169 -11.77 32.77 15.00
CA ARG A 169 -11.64 33.89 15.95
C ARG A 169 -10.17 34.33 16.02
N ARG A 170 -9.84 35.48 15.41
CA ARG A 170 -8.56 36.18 15.66
C ARG A 170 -8.65 36.92 17.00
N GLN A 171 -7.76 36.61 17.94
CA GLN A 171 -7.51 37.48 19.10
C GLN A 171 -6.38 38.46 18.78
N LYS A 172 -6.56 39.67 19.28
CA LYS A 172 -5.71 40.85 19.15
C LYS A 172 -4.70 40.89 20.28
#